data_AF-A0A2D5TRM5-F1
#
_entry.id   AF-A0A2D5TRM5-F1
#
_cell.length_a   1.000
_cell.length_b   1.000
_cell.length_c   1.000
_cell.angle_alpha   90.00
_cell.angle_beta   90.00
_cell.angle_gamma   90.00
#
_symmetry.space_group_name_H-M   'P 1'
#
loop_
_entity.id
_entity.type
_entity.pdbx_description
1 polymer ?
#
loop_
_entity_poly.entity_id
_entity_poly.type
_entity_poly.pdbx_seq_one_letter_code
_entity_poly.pdbx_strand_id
1 'polypeptide(L)'
;MEPKERKVIPLEYENEFVQEYHEIVDFLSVAFPEWTTHSGVGSMASELISACRKANDLIYADKDLSKKEQLERIYTNVIKIYGYYREQYRLTFAQHCVDTFFDQHENFYNEKIKGALKKKYQKHVDSLRYKVVHNY
;
A
#
# COMPACT_ATOMS: atom_id res chain seq x y z
N MET A 1 -14.24 -3.17 40.90
CA MET A 1 -13.92 -3.25 39.46
C MET A 1 -15.18 -2.91 38.71
N GLU A 2 -15.26 -1.70 38.14
CA GLU A 2 -16.37 -1.37 37.25
C GLU A 2 -16.25 -2.18 35.96
N PRO A 3 -17.36 -2.71 35.41
CA PRO A 3 -17.33 -3.40 34.14
C PRO A 3 -16.96 -2.40 33.05
N LYS A 4 -15.86 -2.65 32.33
CA LYS A 4 -15.55 -1.94 31.08
C LYS A 4 -16.73 -2.13 30.15
N GLU A 5 -17.49 -1.06 29.89
CA GLU A 5 -18.54 -1.05 28.88
C GLU A 5 -17.95 -1.55 27.56
N ARG A 6 -18.47 -2.67 27.06
CA ARG A 6 -18.18 -3.10 25.70
C ARG A 6 -18.79 -2.03 24.79
N LYS A 7 -17.93 -1.29 24.07
CA LYS A 7 -18.39 -0.43 22.98
C LYS A 7 -19.12 -1.31 21.98
N VAL A 8 -20.44 -1.29 22.00
CA VAL A 8 -21.29 -1.94 21.01
C VAL A 8 -21.14 -1.09 19.74
N ILE A 9 -20.51 -1.65 18.72
CA ILE A 9 -20.44 -1.01 17.41
C ILE A 9 -21.85 -1.15 16.80
N PRO A 10 -22.50 -0.05 16.39
CA PRO A 10 -23.82 -0.12 15.76
C PRO A 10 -23.76 -0.91 14.44
N LEU A 11 -24.75 -1.77 14.17
CA LEU A 11 -24.84 -2.57 12.93
C LEU A 11 -24.82 -1.72 11.65
N GLU A 12 -25.33 -0.50 11.72
CA GLU A 12 -25.33 0.46 10.61
C GLU A 12 -23.90 0.89 10.23
N TYR A 13 -23.03 1.06 11.23
CA TYR A 13 -21.62 1.40 11.03
C TYR A 13 -20.83 0.25 10.38
N GLU A 14 -21.16 -1.01 10.73
CA GLU A 14 -20.57 -2.19 10.04
C GLU A 14 -20.98 -2.24 8.57
N ASN A 15 -22.23 -1.89 8.24
CA ASN A 15 -22.71 -1.91 6.85
C ASN A 15 -22.04 -0.83 5.98
N GLU A 16 -21.91 0.40 6.47
CA GLU A 16 -21.25 1.49 5.72
C GLU A 16 -19.76 1.18 5.51
N PHE A 17 -19.07 0.73 6.57
CA PHE A 17 -17.66 0.34 6.50
C PHE A 17 -17.41 -0.75 5.45
N VAL A 18 -18.26 -1.77 5.43
CA VAL A 18 -18.15 -2.89 4.49
C VAL A 18 -18.42 -2.43 3.06
N GLN A 19 -19.36 -1.51 2.85
CA GLN A 19 -19.65 -0.92 1.53
C GLN A 19 -18.47 -0.10 0.99
N GLU A 20 -17.89 0.79 1.79
CA GLU A 20 -16.71 1.58 1.40
C GLU A 20 -15.52 0.69 1.06
N TYR A 21 -15.30 -0.37 1.86
CA TYR A 21 -14.26 -1.36 1.60
C TYR A 21 -14.46 -2.04 0.25
N HIS A 22 -15.67 -2.55 -0.02
CA HIS A 22 -15.97 -3.21 -1.29
C HIS A 22 -15.85 -2.26 -2.48
N GLU A 23 -16.32 -1.01 -2.37
CA GLU A 23 -16.22 -0.02 -3.43
C GLU A 23 -14.76 0.25 -3.84
N ILE A 24 -13.87 0.39 -2.86
CA ILE A 24 -12.42 0.58 -3.11
C ILE A 24 -11.81 -0.69 -3.72
N VAL A 25 -12.10 -1.87 -3.17
CA VAL A 25 -11.55 -3.15 -3.65
C VAL A 25 -12.00 -3.47 -5.07
N ASP A 26 -13.27 -3.24 -5.38
CA ASP A 26 -13.83 -3.48 -6.72
C ASP A 26 -13.18 -2.54 -7.73
N PHE A 27 -13.06 -1.25 -7.41
CA PHE A 27 -12.38 -0.30 -8.28
C PHE A 27 -10.92 -0.69 -8.52
N LEU A 28 -10.17 -1.04 -7.48
CA LEU A 28 -8.78 -1.49 -7.62
C LEU A 28 -8.66 -2.76 -8.46
N SER A 29 -9.57 -3.71 -8.30
CA SER A 29 -9.55 -4.98 -9.03
C SER A 29 -9.85 -4.80 -10.52
N VAL A 30 -10.67 -3.82 -10.88
CA VAL A 30 -10.97 -3.47 -12.28
C VAL A 30 -9.86 -2.61 -12.90
N ALA A 31 -9.45 -1.55 -12.21
CA ALA A 31 -8.52 -0.57 -12.75
C ALA A 31 -7.05 -1.03 -12.71
N PHE A 32 -6.69 -1.84 -11.72
CA PHE A 32 -5.32 -2.30 -11.44
C PHE A 32 -5.31 -3.78 -11.06
N PRO A 33 -5.56 -4.72 -11.98
CA PRO A 33 -5.71 -6.14 -11.66
C PRO A 33 -4.52 -6.77 -10.91
N GLU A 34 -3.33 -6.16 -11.03
CA GLU A 34 -2.11 -6.58 -10.37
C GLU A 34 -1.94 -6.05 -8.93
N TRP A 35 -2.89 -5.27 -8.40
CA TRP A 35 -2.69 -4.48 -7.17
C TRP A 35 -2.30 -5.32 -5.94
N THR A 36 -2.79 -6.56 -5.82
CA THR A 36 -2.44 -7.48 -4.71
C THR A 36 -1.15 -8.28 -4.94
N THR A 37 -0.55 -8.17 -6.12
CA THR A 37 0.66 -8.93 -6.51
C THR A 37 1.93 -8.15 -6.19
N HIS A 38 3.09 -8.80 -6.36
CA HIS A 38 4.39 -8.14 -6.20
C HIS A 38 4.66 -7.06 -7.29
N SER A 39 3.90 -7.05 -8.38
CA SER A 39 3.94 -5.99 -9.40
C SER A 39 3.06 -4.78 -9.05
N GLY A 40 2.14 -4.96 -8.09
CA GLY A 40 1.32 -3.94 -7.46
C GLY A 40 1.87 -3.54 -6.10
N VAL A 41 1.04 -3.63 -5.05
CA VAL A 41 1.40 -3.29 -3.66
C VAL A 41 1.65 -4.49 -2.77
N GLY A 42 1.45 -5.72 -3.28
CA GLY A 42 1.77 -6.97 -2.57
C GLY A 42 1.29 -6.99 -1.12
N SER A 43 2.22 -7.19 -0.20
CA SER A 43 1.95 -7.26 1.23
C SER A 43 1.44 -5.96 1.87
N MET A 44 1.49 -4.81 1.16
CA MET A 44 0.94 -3.53 1.62
C MET A 44 -0.52 -3.31 1.19
N ALA A 45 -1.20 -4.33 0.68
CA ALA A 45 -2.58 -4.24 0.22
C ALA A 45 -3.55 -3.76 1.32
N SER A 46 -3.41 -4.26 2.55
CA SER A 46 -4.25 -3.85 3.69
C SER A 46 -4.09 -2.37 4.06
N GLU A 47 -2.86 -1.89 4.03
CA GLU A 47 -2.48 -0.52 4.34
C GLU A 47 -2.97 0.43 3.26
N LEU A 48 -2.87 0.03 1.99
CA LEU A 48 -3.44 0.74 0.87
C LEU A 48 -4.95 0.96 1.07
N ILE A 49 -5.71 -0.09 1.35
CA ILE A 49 -7.17 0.03 1.55
C ILE A 49 -7.50 0.95 2.71
N SER A 50 -6.78 0.81 3.83
CA SER A 50 -6.98 1.65 5.01
C SER A 50 -6.68 3.13 4.71
N ALA A 51 -5.64 3.40 3.91
CA ALA A 51 -5.28 4.75 3.49
C ALA A 51 -6.31 5.35 2.52
N CYS A 52 -6.78 4.56 1.55
CA CYS A 52 -7.84 4.97 0.63
C CYS A 52 -9.13 5.34 1.36
N ARG A 53 -9.58 4.50 2.30
CA ARG A 53 -10.78 4.80 3.10
C ARG A 53 -10.61 6.10 3.87
N LYS A 54 -9.54 6.20 4.66
CA LYS A 54 -9.24 7.39 5.47
C LYS A 54 -9.16 8.68 4.64
N ALA A 55 -8.59 8.61 3.43
CA ALA A 55 -8.50 9.76 2.53
C ALA A 55 -9.86 10.18 1.96
N ASN A 56 -10.84 9.28 1.95
CA ASN A 56 -12.17 9.47 1.40
C ASN A 56 -13.26 9.64 2.46
N ASP A 57 -12.97 9.48 3.76
CA ASP A 57 -13.93 9.61 4.86
C ASP A 57 -14.82 10.87 4.75
N LEU A 58 -14.23 12.02 4.43
CA LEU A 58 -14.98 13.28 4.28
C LEU A 58 -15.85 13.33 3.01
N ILE A 59 -15.44 12.62 1.95
CA ILE A 59 -16.20 12.57 0.69
C ILE A 59 -17.40 11.64 0.85
N TYR A 60 -17.25 10.52 1.58
CA TYR A 60 -18.35 9.63 1.92
C TYR A 60 -19.41 10.32 2.79
N ALA A 61 -18.98 11.18 3.72
CA ALA A 61 -19.88 11.92 4.60
C ALA A 61 -20.55 13.15 3.94
N ASP A 62 -20.09 13.58 2.77
CA ASP A 62 -20.54 14.82 2.11
C ASP A 62 -21.87 14.59 1.37
N LYS A 63 -22.97 15.05 1.99
CA LYS A 63 -24.33 14.95 1.44
C LYS A 63 -24.66 15.98 0.37
N ASP A 64 -23.82 16.99 0.19
CA ASP A 64 -24.04 18.04 -0.81
C ASP A 64 -23.54 17.61 -2.21
N LEU A 65 -22.69 16.58 -2.26
CA LEU A 65 -22.23 15.99 -3.51
C LEU A 65 -23.26 15.01 -4.07
N SER A 66 -23.45 15.05 -5.39
CA SER A 66 -24.13 13.94 -6.06
C SER A 66 -23.29 12.67 -5.95
N LYS A 67 -23.94 11.49 -5.99
CA LYS A 67 -23.21 10.21 -5.94
C LYS A 67 -22.16 10.10 -7.05
N LYS A 68 -22.42 10.65 -8.24
CA LYS A 68 -21.44 10.69 -9.33
C LYS A 68 -20.18 11.47 -8.94
N GLU A 69 -20.35 12.67 -8.38
CA GLU A 69 -19.21 13.51 -7.95
C GLU A 69 -18.43 12.90 -6.80
N GLN A 70 -19.13 12.25 -5.85
CA GLN A 70 -18.49 11.48 -4.79
C GLN A 70 -17.56 10.41 -5.39
N LEU A 71 -18.11 9.57 -6.29
CA LEU A 71 -17.36 8.49 -6.93
C LEU A 71 -16.16 9.00 -7.74
N GLU A 72 -16.32 10.06 -8.53
CA GLU A 72 -15.22 10.66 -9.27
C GLU A 72 -14.06 11.09 -8.35
N ARG A 73 -14.38 11.71 -7.21
CA ARG A 73 -13.37 12.15 -6.23
C ARG A 73 -12.73 10.97 -5.50
N ILE A 74 -13.53 10.02 -5.04
CA ILE A 74 -13.09 8.79 -4.36
C ILE A 74 -12.10 8.05 -5.24
N TYR A 75 -12.46 7.74 -6.48
CA TYR A 75 -11.61 6.99 -7.40
C TYR A 75 -10.36 7.77 -7.79
N THR A 76 -10.46 9.08 -7.96
CA THR A 76 -9.28 9.94 -8.18
C THR A 76 -8.29 9.83 -7.01
N ASN A 77 -8.78 9.82 -5.77
CA ASN A 77 -7.93 9.64 -4.59
C ASN A 77 -7.33 8.24 -4.53
N VAL A 78 -8.13 7.20 -4.82
CA VAL A 78 -7.65 5.81 -4.86
C VAL A 78 -6.50 5.65 -5.86
N ILE A 79 -6.62 6.23 -7.06
CA ILE A 79 -5.55 6.19 -8.08
C ILE A 79 -4.25 6.82 -7.56
N LYS A 80 -4.33 8.00 -6.92
CA LYS A 80 -3.16 8.71 -6.39
C LYS A 80 -2.48 7.91 -5.28
N ILE A 81 -3.28 7.36 -4.36
CA ILE A 81 -2.78 6.59 -3.23
C ILE A 81 -2.18 5.26 -3.71
N TYR A 82 -2.82 4.58 -4.67
CA TYR A 82 -2.25 3.38 -5.30
C TYR A 82 -0.88 3.66 -5.91
N GLY A 83 -0.74 4.75 -6.69
CA GLY A 83 0.54 5.15 -7.28
C GLY A 83 1.63 5.35 -6.23
N TYR A 84 1.31 6.03 -5.13
CA TYR A 84 2.24 6.21 -4.02
C TYR A 84 2.62 4.87 -3.37
N TYR A 85 1.65 4.05 -2.99
CA TYR A 85 1.90 2.76 -2.32
C TYR A 85 2.66 1.79 -3.20
N ARG A 86 2.40 1.76 -4.51
CA ARG A 86 3.10 0.91 -5.47
C ARG A 86 4.58 1.26 -5.52
N GLU A 87 4.92 2.55 -5.54
CA GLU A 87 6.32 2.98 -5.49
C GLU A 87 6.98 2.65 -4.15
N GLN A 88 6.29 2.88 -3.02
CA GLN A 88 6.82 2.50 -1.70
C GLN A 88 7.05 1.00 -1.56
N TYR A 89 6.10 0.19 -2.05
CA TYR A 89 6.22 -1.27 -2.04
C TYR A 89 7.40 -1.71 -2.90
N ARG A 90 7.54 -1.18 -4.12
CA ARG A 90 8.66 -1.49 -5.03
C ARG A 90 10.02 -1.27 -4.36
N LEU A 91 10.18 -0.16 -3.63
CA LEU A 91 11.41 0.16 -2.90
C LEU A 91 11.65 -0.78 -1.71
N THR A 92 10.61 -1.02 -0.91
CA THR A 92 10.67 -1.88 0.27
C THR A 92 10.95 -3.33 -0.12
N PHE A 93 10.26 -3.83 -1.14
CA PHE A 93 10.43 -5.17 -1.67
C PHE A 93 11.83 -5.38 -2.25
N ALA A 94 12.37 -4.40 -3.00
CA ALA A 94 13.73 -4.48 -3.51
C ALA A 94 14.77 -4.58 -2.39
N GLN A 95 14.63 -3.78 -1.32
CA GLN A 95 15.50 -3.87 -0.14
C GLN A 95 15.36 -5.23 0.55
N HIS A 96 14.12 -5.68 0.77
CA HIS A 96 13.84 -6.97 1.41
C HIS A 96 14.45 -8.17 0.65
N CYS A 97 14.40 -8.16 -0.68
CA CYS A 97 15.04 -9.18 -1.51
C CYS A 97 16.56 -9.22 -1.32
N VAL A 98 17.21 -8.06 -1.23
CA VAL A 98 18.65 -7.97 -1.00
C VAL A 98 18.99 -8.51 0.38
N ASP A 99 18.30 -8.04 1.42
CA ASP A 99 18.59 -8.45 2.80
C ASP A 99 18.35 -9.95 2.99
N THR A 100 17.21 -10.46 2.54
CA THR A 100 16.87 -11.89 2.63
C THR A 100 17.87 -12.78 1.90
N PHE A 101 18.30 -12.41 0.69
CA PHE A 101 19.27 -13.19 -0.07
C PHE A 101 20.60 -13.31 0.69
N PHE A 102 21.11 -12.20 1.25
CA PHE A 102 22.40 -12.22 1.94
C PHE A 102 22.33 -12.84 3.34
N ASP A 103 21.18 -12.76 4.00
CA ASP A 103 20.96 -13.42 5.30
C ASP A 103 20.83 -14.95 5.13
N GLN A 104 20.13 -15.43 4.10
CA GLN A 104 19.93 -16.87 3.86
C GLN A 104 21.15 -17.56 3.23
N HIS A 105 21.99 -16.82 2.51
CA HIS A 105 23.16 -17.37 1.81
C HIS A 105 24.50 -16.88 2.38
N GLU A 106 24.52 -16.50 3.66
CA GLU A 106 25.69 -15.99 4.37
C GLU A 106 26.93 -16.88 4.20
N ASN A 107 26.76 -18.20 4.13
CA ASN A 107 27.84 -19.19 4.05
C ASN A 107 28.30 -19.55 2.61
N PHE A 108 27.61 -19.09 1.57
CA PHE A 108 27.89 -19.51 0.18
C PHE A 108 29.07 -18.77 -0.46
N TYR A 109 29.43 -17.60 0.07
CA TYR A 109 30.48 -16.74 -0.48
C TYR A 109 31.51 -16.44 0.59
N ASN A 110 32.79 -16.30 0.19
CA ASN A 110 33.75 -15.66 1.07
C ASN A 110 33.35 -14.19 1.32
N GLU A 111 33.73 -13.66 2.48
CA GLU A 111 33.30 -12.32 2.94
C GLU A 111 33.60 -11.19 1.93
N LYS A 112 34.71 -11.30 1.19
CA LYS A 112 35.09 -10.29 0.18
C LYS A 112 34.14 -10.27 -1.02
N ILE A 113 33.74 -11.44 -1.53
CA ILE A 113 32.78 -11.56 -2.64
C ILE A 113 31.37 -11.17 -2.18
N LYS A 114 30.97 -11.62 -0.99
CA LYS A 114 29.70 -11.27 -0.35
C LYS A 114 29.55 -9.75 -0.22
N GLY A 115 30.55 -9.06 0.32
CA GLY A 115 30.55 -7.60 0.47
C GLY A 115 30.48 -6.85 -0.87
N ALA A 116 31.20 -7.32 -1.89
CA ALA A 116 31.16 -6.72 -3.22
C ALA A 116 29.78 -6.87 -3.90
N LEU A 117 29.17 -8.06 -3.79
CA LEU A 117 27.83 -8.33 -4.31
C LEU A 117 26.77 -7.53 -3.56
N LYS A 118 26.81 -7.51 -2.22
CA LYS A 118 25.87 -6.72 -1.41
C LYS A 118 25.95 -5.24 -1.77
N LYS A 119 27.15 -4.69 -1.93
CA LYS A 119 27.35 -3.30 -2.39
C LYS A 119 26.77 -3.04 -3.78
N LYS A 120 26.89 -4.00 -4.71
CA LYS A 120 26.32 -3.88 -6.07
C LYS A 120 24.79 -3.82 -6.02
N TYR A 121 24.15 -4.72 -5.27
CA TYR A 121 22.69 -4.74 -5.15
C TYR A 121 22.16 -3.54 -4.36
N GLN A 122 22.84 -3.12 -3.29
CA GLN A 122 22.45 -1.93 -2.53
C GLN A 122 22.48 -0.66 -3.40
N LYS A 123 23.53 -0.48 -4.23
CA LYS A 123 23.58 0.62 -5.20
C LYS A 123 22.39 0.62 -6.16
N HIS A 124 21.90 -0.56 -6.55
CA HIS A 124 20.70 -0.65 -7.37
C HIS A 124 19.47 -0.16 -6.59
N VAL A 125 19.24 -0.65 -5.37
CA VAL A 125 18.14 -0.20 -4.51
C VAL A 125 18.19 1.32 -4.30
N ASP A 126 19.36 1.87 -4.00
CA ASP A 126 19.56 3.30 -3.82
C ASP A 126 19.24 4.07 -5.11
N SER A 127 19.63 3.56 -6.28
CA SER A 127 19.29 4.17 -7.57
C SER A 127 17.78 4.24 -7.83
N LEU A 128 17.01 3.28 -7.31
CA LEU A 128 15.55 3.32 -7.39
C LEU A 128 14.98 4.45 -6.54
N ARG A 129 15.60 4.75 -5.38
CA ARG A 129 15.22 5.88 -4.50
C ARG A 129 15.55 7.23 -5.15
N TYR A 130 16.73 7.39 -5.75
CA TYR A 130 17.14 8.66 -6.37
C TYR A 130 16.30 9.01 -7.61
N LYS A 131 15.84 8.02 -8.39
CA LYS A 131 14.91 8.25 -9.50
C LYS A 131 13.54 8.77 -9.05
N VAL A 132 13.14 8.54 -7.81
CA VAL A 132 11.90 9.09 -7.24
C VAL A 132 12.07 10.58 -6.90
N VAL A 133 13.27 11.02 -6.52
CA VAL A 133 13.52 12.43 -6.12
C VAL A 133 13.57 13.38 -7.32
N HIS A 134 13.86 12.91 -8.53
CA HIS A 134 14.03 13.76 -9.73
C HIS A 134 12.84 13.74 -10.71
N ASN A 135 11.74 13.05 -10.37
CA ASN A 135 10.51 12.99 -11.19
C ASN A 135 9.31 13.70 -10.55
N TYR A 136 9.55 14.57 -9.56
CA TYR A 136 8.56 15.50 -8.98
C TYR A 136 8.98 16.94 -9.25
#